data_AF-A0AAV8ZJR5-F1
#
_entry.id   AF-A0AAV8ZJR5-F1
#
_cell.length_a   1.000
_cell.length_b   1.000
_cell.length_c   1.000
_cell.angle_alpha   90.00
_cell.angle_beta   90.00
_cell.angle_gamma   90.00
#
_symmetry.space_group_name_H-M   'P 1'
#
loop_
_entity.id
_entity.type
_entity.pdbx_description
1 polymer ?
#
loop_
_entity_poly.entity_id
_entity_poly.type
_entity_poly.pdbx_seq_one_letter_code
_entity_poly.pdbx_strand_id
1 'polypeptide(L)' 'MLEFNHVRDDWIIYQKRLEQYFRANDTKEELKASRLLTLIGPETYVLVKSYCFPEKPSEKSYEQLCDIMIEQFSQQQSV' A
#
# COMPACT_ATOMS: atom_id res chain seq x y z
N MET A 1 9.53 9.48 -1.54
CA MET A 1 8.27 9.30 -0.78
C MET A 1 8.66 8.71 0.58
N LEU A 2 7.98 9.10 1.65
CA LEU A 2 8.16 8.45 2.96
C LEU A 2 7.43 7.11 2.98
N GLU A 3 7.89 6.20 3.84
CA GLU A 3 7.21 4.92 4.03
C GLU A 3 5.83 5.12 4.68
N PHE A 4 4.89 4.21 4.40
CA PHE A 4 3.59 4.17 5.08
C PHE A 4 3.68 3.38 6.38
N ASN A 5 3.21 4.01 7.46
CA ASN A 5 3.06 3.41 8.78
C ASN A 5 1.59 3.33 9.17
N HIS A 6 1.04 2.11 9.25
CA HIS A 6 -0.37 1.86 9.54
C HIS A 6 -0.85 2.36 10.92
N VAL A 7 0.06 2.66 11.85
CA VAL A 7 -0.28 3.18 13.19
C VAL A 7 -0.44 4.71 13.18
N ARG A 8 0.27 5.40 12.28
CA ARG A 8 0.40 6.87 12.31
C ARG A 8 -0.23 7.56 11.11
N ASP A 9 -0.31 6.86 9.99
CA ASP A 9 -0.71 7.45 8.71
C ASP A 9 -2.15 7.06 8.36
N ASP A 10 -2.86 8.01 7.75
CA ASP A 10 -4.13 7.75 7.07
C ASP A 10 -3.83 7.15 5.67
N TRP A 11 -4.39 5.96 5.42
CA TRP A 11 -4.17 5.25 4.15
C TRP A 11 -4.70 6.03 2.93
N ILE A 12 -5.87 6.67 3.03
CA ILE A 12 -6.48 7.41 1.92
C ILE A 12 -5.63 8.64 1.56
N ILE A 13 -5.12 9.36 2.56
CA ILE A 13 -4.19 10.48 2.35
C ILE A 13 -2.87 9.98 1.75
N TYR A 14 -2.34 8.86 2.26
CA TYR A 14 -1.12 8.26 1.75
C TYR A 14 -1.26 7.82 0.28
N GLN A 15 -2.35 7.12 -0.07
CA GLN A 15 -2.62 6.63 -1.41
C GLN A 15 -2.69 7.80 -2.41
N LYS A 16 -3.36 8.91 -2.06
CA LYS A 16 -3.39 10.11 -2.93
C LYS A 16 -2.00 10.66 -3.22
N ARG A 17 -1.12 10.70 -2.21
CA ARG A 17 0.28 11.11 -2.39
C ARG A 17 1.06 10.09 -3.22
N LEU A 18 0.77 8.81 -3.07
CA LEU A 18 1.40 7.72 -3.81
C LEU A 18 1.07 7.80 -5.30
N GLU A 19 -0.18 8.11 -5.66
CA GLU A 19 -0.58 8.33 -7.05
C GLU A 19 0.16 9.52 -7.68
N GLN A 20 0.30 10.63 -6.94
CA GLN A 20 1.11 11.76 -7.41
C GLN A 20 2.58 11.38 -7.56
N TYR A 21 3.11 10.57 -6.64
CA TYR A 21 4.47 10.07 -6.72
C TYR A 21 4.69 9.21 -7.97
N PHE A 22 3.78 8.28 -8.29
CA PHE A 22 3.87 7.50 -9.52
C PHE A 22 3.83 8.37 -10.77
N ARG A 23 2.90 9.33 -10.82
CA ARG A 23 2.77 10.26 -11.94
C ARG A 23 4.01 11.11 -12.13
N ALA A 24 4.58 11.65 -11.05
CA ALA A 24 5.76 12.50 -11.11
C ALA A 24 7.04 11.74 -11.53
N ASN A 25 7.05 10.42 -11.42
CA ASN A 25 8.20 9.58 -11.74
C ASN A 25 7.96 8.70 -12.98
N ASP A 26 6.90 8.95 -13.75
CA ASP A 26 6.49 8.13 -14.91
C ASP A 26 6.54 6.63 -14.61
N THR A 27 6.03 6.25 -13.42
CA THR A 27 6.06 4.85 -12.97
C THR A 27 5.12 4.03 -13.83
N LYS A 28 5.66 3.00 -14.48
CA LYS A 28 4.88 2.07 -15.29
C LYS A 28 3.89 1.27 -14.43
N GLU A 29 2.74 0.93 -14.99
CA GLU A 29 1.65 0.27 -14.28
C GLU A 29 2.11 -1.05 -13.65
N GLU A 30 2.88 -1.86 -14.38
CA GLU A 30 3.42 -3.14 -13.91
C GLU A 30 4.40 -3.01 -12.73
N LEU A 31 4.93 -1.81 -12.48
CA LEU A 31 5.87 -1.55 -11.38
C LEU A 31 5.18 -0.99 -10.13
N LYS A 32 3.92 -0.53 -10.23
CA LYS A 32 3.23 0.11 -9.11
C LYS A 32 3.07 -0.80 -7.90
N ALA A 33 2.73 -2.07 -8.12
CA ALA A 33 2.59 -3.07 -7.06
C ALA A 33 3.92 -3.24 -6.30
N SER A 34 5.01 -3.49 -7.02
CA SER A 34 6.35 -3.59 -6.43
C SER A 34 6.73 -2.31 -5.71
N ARG A 35 6.42 -1.14 -6.28
CA ARG A 35 6.74 0.15 -5.67
C ARG A 35 5.98 0.36 -4.36
N LEU A 36 4.69 0.05 -4.32
CA LEU A 36 3.90 0.07 -3.08
C LEU A 36 4.51 -0.84 -2.01
N LEU A 37 4.85 -2.09 -2.35
CA LEU A 37 5.44 -3.04 -1.39
C LEU A 37 6.78 -2.56 -0.81
N THR A 38 7.55 -1.77 -1.56
CA THR A 38 8.79 -1.13 -1.05
C THR A 38 8.55 0.16 -0.26
N LEU A 39 7.36 0.74 -0.38
CA LEU A 39 6.99 2.00 0.25
C LEU A 39 6.13 1.80 1.50
N ILE A 40 5.62 0.59 1.75
CA ILE A 40 5.04 0.25 3.05
C ILE A 40 6.16 -0.16 4.01
N GLY A 41 6.09 0.33 5.24
CA GLY A 41 7.07 -0.03 6.28
C GLY A 41 7.06 -1.53 6.58
N PRO A 42 8.13 -2.07 7.18
CA PRO A 42 8.29 -3.52 7.39
C PRO A 42 7.17 -4.15 8.21
N GLU A 43 6.65 -3.45 9.23
CA GLU A 43 5.53 -3.92 10.04
C GLU A 43 4.24 -4.03 9.21
N THR A 44 3.94 -3.01 8.41
CA THR A 44 2.79 -3.02 7.50
C THR A 44 2.93 -4.11 6.44
N TYR A 45 4.14 -4.35 5.93
CA TYR A 45 4.39 -5.44 4.98
C TYR A 45 4.06 -6.82 5.57
N VAL A 46 4.41 -7.06 6.85
CA VAL A 46 4.07 -8.32 7.54
C VAL A 46 2.55 -8.51 7.61
N LEU A 47 1.80 -7.45 7.91
CA LEU A 47 0.35 -7.47 7.92
C LEU A 47 -0.22 -7.78 6.53
N VAL A 48 0.16 -7.00 5.51
CA VAL A 48 -0.26 -7.23 4.11
C VAL A 48 0.04 -8.66 3.67
N LYS A 49 1.22 -9.19 4.02
CA LYS A 49 1.59 -10.59 3.74
C LYS A 49 0.62 -11.59 4.37
N SER A 50 0.18 -11.36 5.60
CA SER A 50 -0.79 -12.25 6.26
C SER A 50 -2.14 -12.25 5.55
N TYR A 51 -2.58 -11.10 5.04
CA TYR A 51 -3.85 -10.96 4.29
C TYR A 51 -3.77 -11.45 2.85
N CYS A 52 -2.58 -11.66 2.30
CA CYS A 52 -2.41 -12.18 0.94
C CYS A 52 -2.51 -13.71 0.86
N PHE A 53 -2.46 -14.44 1.99
CA PHE A 53 -2.44 -15.89 2.02
C PHE A 53 -3.64 -16.51 1.27
N PRO A 54 -3.44 -17.55 0.43
CA PRO A 54 -2.22 -18.34 0.20
C PRO A 54 -1.20 -17.76 -0.79
N GLU A 55 -1.53 -16.65 -1.45
CA GLU A 55 -0.66 -15.99 -2.44
C GLU A 55 0.38 -15.08 -1.78
N LYS A 56 1.41 -14.69 -2.53
CA LYS A 56 2.38 -13.69 -2.09
C LYS A 56 1.90 -12.28 -2.43
N PRO A 57 2.25 -11.26 -1.64
CA PRO A 57 1.96 -9.87 -1.98
C PRO A 57 2.48 -9.45 -3.36
N SER A 58 3.62 -10.00 -3.79
CA SER A 58 4.23 -9.74 -5.10
C SER A 58 3.47 -10.32 -6.28
N GLU A 59 2.52 -11.22 -6.03
CA GLU A 59 1.67 -11.85 -7.06
C GLU A 59 0.35 -11.11 -7.24
N LYS A 60 0.05 -10.11 -6.39
CA LYS A 60 -1.15 -9.28 -6.47
C LYS A 60 -0.95 -8.04 -7.32
N SER A 61 -2.01 -7.60 -7.97
CA SER A 61 -2.03 -6.32 -8.68
C SER A 61 -1.96 -5.15 -7.71
N TYR A 62 -1.61 -3.97 -8.21
CA TYR A 62 -1.61 -2.74 -7.42
C TYR A 62 -3.00 -2.45 -6.84
N GLU A 63 -4.05 -2.62 -7.63
CA GLU A 63 -5.45 -2.42 -7.21
C GLU A 63 -5.84 -3.37 -6.07
N GLN A 64 -5.53 -4.67 -6.20
CA GLN A 64 -5.79 -5.65 -5.14
C GLN A 64 -5.05 -5.31 -3.85
N LEU A 65 -3.81 -4.81 -3.94
CA LEU A 65 -3.07 -4.35 -2.78
C LEU A 65 -3.72 -3.10 -2.17
N CYS A 66 -4.20 -2.15 -2.97
CA CYS A 66 -4.93 -0.99 -2.47
C CYS A 66 -6.21 -1.40 -1.74
N ASP A 67 -6.97 -2.36 -2.26
CA ASP A 67 -8.19 -2.86 -1.62
C ASP A 67 -7.88 -3.47 -0.25
N ILE A 68 -6.85 -4.31 -0.15
CA ILE A 68 -6.37 -4.85 1.13
C ILE A 68 -6.04 -3.71 2.10
N MET A 69 -5.32 -2.69 1.63
CA MET A 69 -4.93 -1.58 2.50
C MET A 69 -6.13 -0.75 2.95
N ILE A 70 -7.13 -0.55 2.09
CA ILE A 70 -8.39 0.11 2.45
C ILE A 70 -9.12 -0.72 3.51
N GLU A 71 -9.34 -2.01 3.28
CA GLU A 71 -10.07 -2.88 4.21
C GLU A 71 -9.44 -2.91 5.60
N GLN A 72 -8.10 -2.95 5.67
CA GLN A 72 -7.39 -3.14 6.93
C GLN A 72 -7.06 -1.82 7.65
N PHE A 73 -6.86 -0.73 6.92
CA PHE A 73 -6.29 0.51 7.48
C PHE A 73 -7.15 1.77 7.26
N SER A 74 -8.25 1.71 6.48
CA SER A 74 -9.12 2.89 6.30
C SER A 74 -10.13 3.10 7.44
N GLN A 75 -10.47 2.05 8.20
CA GLN A 75 -11.45 2.14 9.30
C GLN A 75 -10.84 2.43 10.68
N GLN A 76 -9.51 2.43 10.81
CA GLN A 76 -8.86 2.61 12.12
C GLN A 76 -8.79 4.07 12.59
N GLN A 77 -9.34 5.02 11.84
CA GLN A 77 -9.51 6.41 12.27
C GLN A 77 -10.98 6.75 12.47
N SER A 78 -11.61 6.11 13.45
CA SER A 78 -12.81 6.64 14.09
C SER A 78 -12.42 7.21 15.46
N VAL A 79 -12.16 8.52 15.50
CA VAL A 79 -12.22 9.36 16.71
C VAL A 79 -13.12 10.54 16.42
#